data_AF-A0A9X1W1I8-F1
#
_entry.id   AF-A0A9X1W1I8-F1
#
_cell.length_a   1.000
_cell.length_b   1.000
_cell.length_c   1.000
_cell.angle_alpha   90.00
_cell.angle_beta   90.00
_cell.angle_gamma   90.00
#
_symmetry.space_group_name_H-M   'P 1'
#
loop_
_entity.id
_entity.type
_entity.pdbx_description
1 polymer ?
#
loop_
_entity_poly.entity_id
_entity_poly.type
_entity_poly.pdbx_seq_one_letter_code
_entity_poly.pdbx_strand_id
1 'polypeptide(L)'
;MQTKDWHADLSIKNERPDFANVGCLEECSQEQLEWLCSKQQGFAGITRLSGDLCHWDRQYDSSLRTTPDVGQMRFDANGVHESGVLSTLYEYWERMPLSVGGTEFTVKGSASPRTDTLLLVRGSYFMFMRERPTASTTLLAIQRRITEAKACRADLERFADFEMSFGCIDNSTWLVLHSTLPWCEGLPLTLKSPAIS
;
A
#
# COMPACT_ATOMS: atom_id res chain seq x y z
N MET A 1 -1.97 0.84 -8.98
CA MET A 1 -2.94 -0.12 -9.55
C MET A 1 -4.34 0.46 -9.44
N GLN A 2 -5.17 0.26 -10.48
CA GLN A 2 -6.55 0.70 -10.49
C GLN A 2 -7.47 -0.40 -11.08
N THR A 3 -8.58 -0.68 -10.40
CA THR A 3 -9.72 -1.47 -10.92
C THR A 3 -10.86 -0.51 -11.25
N LYS A 4 -12.08 -1.01 -11.47
CA LYS A 4 -13.25 -0.16 -11.75
C LYS A 4 -13.40 1.04 -10.79
N ASP A 5 -13.49 0.77 -9.50
CA ASP A 5 -13.81 1.79 -8.48
C ASP A 5 -12.74 1.93 -7.40
N TRP A 6 -11.73 1.05 -7.38
CA TRP A 6 -10.66 1.05 -6.39
C TRP A 6 -9.32 1.41 -6.99
N HIS A 7 -8.51 2.11 -6.20
CA HIS A 7 -7.09 2.31 -6.46
C HIS A 7 -6.27 1.77 -5.30
N ALA A 8 -5.01 1.49 -5.61
CA ALA A 8 -4.00 1.15 -4.63
C ALA A 8 -2.63 1.57 -5.19
N ASP A 9 -1.83 2.25 -4.38
CA ASP A 9 -0.50 2.75 -4.75
C ASP A 9 0.53 2.34 -3.69
N LEU A 10 1.67 1.85 -4.16
CA LEU A 10 2.82 1.41 -3.36
C LEU A 10 4.06 2.15 -3.86
N SER A 11 4.69 2.89 -2.95
CA SER A 11 5.91 3.65 -3.23
C SER A 11 7.09 3.08 -2.46
N ILE A 12 8.03 2.44 -3.16
CA ILE A 12 9.33 2.03 -2.60
C ILE A 12 10.36 3.12 -2.90
N LYS A 13 11.09 3.59 -1.87
CA LYS A 13 12.15 4.61 -2.06
C LYS A 13 13.49 3.94 -2.37
N ASN A 14 14.28 4.55 -3.26
CA ASN A 14 15.59 4.03 -3.69
C ASN A 14 16.61 3.88 -2.54
N GLU A 15 16.48 4.67 -1.49
CA GLU A 15 17.34 4.65 -0.30
C GLU A 15 16.88 3.61 0.74
N ARG A 16 16.32 2.48 0.29
CA ARG A 16 15.85 1.41 1.18
C ARG A 16 17.05 0.70 1.83
N PRO A 17 17.11 0.59 3.17
CA PRO A 17 18.09 -0.23 3.86
C PRO A 17 18.04 -1.68 3.37
N ASP A 18 19.10 -2.44 3.62
CA ASP A 18 19.08 -3.88 3.37
C ASP A 18 18.18 -4.59 4.39
N PHE A 19 17.33 -5.52 3.93
CA PHE A 19 16.44 -6.36 4.74
C PHE A 19 16.67 -7.86 4.50
N ALA A 20 17.76 -8.27 3.83
CA ALA A 20 17.96 -9.65 3.37
C ALA A 20 17.88 -10.75 4.45
N ASN A 21 18.14 -10.42 5.71
CA ASN A 21 18.10 -11.36 6.85
C ASN A 21 16.98 -11.03 7.86
N VAL A 22 15.98 -10.26 7.44
CA VAL A 22 14.81 -9.92 8.25
C VAL A 22 13.63 -10.72 7.71
N GLY A 23 12.93 -11.43 8.59
CA GLY A 23 11.70 -12.18 8.30
C GLY A 23 10.46 -11.59 8.97
N CYS A 24 10.63 -10.68 9.92
CA CYS A 24 9.54 -9.98 10.60
C CYS A 24 9.99 -8.64 11.22
N LEU A 25 9.03 -7.87 11.76
CA LEU A 25 9.29 -6.57 12.39
C LEU A 25 10.21 -6.68 13.60
N GLU A 26 10.07 -7.74 14.39
CA GLU A 26 10.85 -7.97 15.60
C GLU A 26 12.34 -8.19 15.30
N GLU A 27 12.67 -8.62 14.08
CA GLU A 27 14.04 -8.81 13.61
C GLU A 27 14.64 -7.52 13.00
N CYS A 28 13.84 -6.48 12.79
CA CYS A 28 14.33 -5.21 12.27
C CYS A 28 15.24 -4.49 13.27
N SER A 29 16.30 -3.86 12.78
CA SER A 29 17.05 -2.84 13.52
C SER A 29 16.17 -1.60 13.78
N GLN A 30 16.62 -0.75 14.70
CA GLN A 30 15.95 0.53 14.96
C GLN A 30 15.87 1.40 13.69
N GLU A 31 16.97 1.49 12.94
CA GLU A 31 17.07 2.26 11.69
C GLU A 31 16.10 1.73 10.62
N GLN A 32 15.99 0.41 10.48
CA GLN A 32 15.05 -0.22 9.55
C GLN A 32 13.60 0.12 9.92
N LEU A 33 13.24 0.05 11.20
CA LEU A 33 11.89 0.40 11.67
C LEU A 33 11.57 1.89 11.43
N GLU A 34 12.53 2.78 11.71
CA GLU A 34 12.39 4.22 11.44
C GLU A 34 12.22 4.50 9.95
N TRP A 35 12.96 3.80 9.09
CA TRP A 35 12.81 3.90 7.65
C TRP A 35 11.44 3.44 7.19
N LEU A 36 10.96 2.28 7.64
CA LEU A 36 9.62 1.77 7.32
C LEU A 36 8.53 2.76 7.75
N CYS A 37 8.66 3.37 8.94
CA CYS A 37 7.66 4.31 9.43
C CYS A 37 7.65 5.66 8.69
N SER A 38 8.80 6.11 8.17
CA SER A 38 8.96 7.48 7.67
C SER A 38 9.06 7.59 6.14
N LYS A 39 9.54 6.55 5.45
CA LYS A 39 9.83 6.58 4.01
C LYS A 39 8.93 5.65 3.21
N GLN A 40 8.54 4.52 3.78
CA GLN A 40 7.69 3.54 3.11
C GLN A 40 6.25 4.03 3.06
N GLN A 41 5.67 4.07 1.86
CA GLN A 41 4.31 4.59 1.64
C GLN A 41 3.48 3.58 0.85
N GLY A 42 2.25 3.38 1.30
CA GLY A 42 1.24 2.60 0.60
C GLY A 42 -0.16 3.04 1.02
N PHE A 43 -1.08 3.15 0.06
CA PHE A 43 -2.46 3.49 0.33
C PHE A 43 -3.42 2.86 -0.67
N ALA A 44 -4.65 2.63 -0.25
CA ALA A 44 -5.71 2.12 -1.09
C ALA A 44 -7.06 2.73 -0.73
N GLY A 45 -7.93 2.84 -1.72
CA GLY A 45 -9.19 3.53 -1.52
C GLY A 45 -10.08 3.52 -2.74
N ILE A 46 -11.11 4.35 -2.66
CA ILE A 46 -12.12 4.50 -3.71
C ILE A 46 -11.70 5.67 -4.61
N THR A 47 -11.82 5.48 -5.91
CA THR A 47 -11.62 6.55 -6.88
C THR A 47 -12.97 7.19 -7.22
N ARG A 48 -13.09 8.51 -7.03
CA ARG A 48 -14.26 9.29 -7.44
C ARG A 48 -13.86 10.30 -8.50
N LEU A 49 -14.68 10.43 -9.54
CA LEU A 49 -14.47 11.41 -10.62
C LEU A 49 -15.45 12.57 -10.45
N SER A 50 -14.95 13.80 -10.64
CA SER A 50 -15.75 15.02 -10.66
C SER A 50 -15.26 15.95 -11.77
N GLY A 51 -15.87 15.85 -12.95
CA GLY A 51 -15.40 16.55 -14.14
C GLY A 51 -14.07 15.99 -14.61
N ASP A 52 -13.05 16.85 -14.69
CA ASP A 52 -11.66 16.51 -15.02
C ASP A 52 -10.80 16.18 -13.79
N LEU A 53 -11.41 16.23 -12.59
CA LEU A 53 -10.74 15.91 -11.33
C LEU A 53 -10.94 14.45 -10.94
N CYS A 54 -9.85 13.84 -10.50
CA CYS A 54 -9.82 12.55 -9.86
C CYS A 54 -9.60 12.75 -8.36
N HIS A 55 -10.45 12.13 -7.55
CA HIS A 55 -10.36 12.09 -6.10
C HIS A 55 -9.99 10.68 -5.65
N TRP A 56 -8.94 10.56 -4.85
CA TRP A 56 -8.51 9.29 -4.26
C TRP A 56 -8.89 9.27 -2.79
N ASP A 57 -10.06 8.71 -2.47
CA ASP A 57 -10.51 8.61 -1.09
C ASP A 57 -9.85 7.43 -0.40
N ARG A 58 -8.68 7.72 0.15
CA ARG A 58 -7.85 6.76 0.88
C ARG A 58 -8.63 6.20 2.06
N GLN A 59 -9.03 4.94 1.95
CA GLN A 59 -9.67 4.19 3.04
C GLN A 59 -8.59 3.59 3.96
N TYR A 60 -7.45 3.25 3.38
CA TYR A 60 -6.28 2.67 4.03
C TYR A 60 -5.05 3.48 3.62
N ASP A 61 -4.27 3.96 4.57
CA ASP A 61 -3.08 4.78 4.32
C ASP A 61 -2.02 4.50 5.39
N SER A 62 -0.84 4.02 4.98
CA SER A 62 0.26 3.73 5.90
C SER A 62 0.71 4.98 6.66
N SER A 63 0.63 6.15 6.03
CA SER A 63 1.04 7.44 6.57
C SER A 63 -0.06 8.19 7.33
N LEU A 64 -1.31 7.70 7.33
CA LEU A 64 -2.47 8.33 7.98
C LEU A 64 -2.68 9.80 7.57
N ARG A 65 -2.46 10.11 6.29
CA ARG A 65 -2.59 11.47 5.78
C ARG A 65 -4.03 11.97 5.85
N THR A 66 -4.23 13.22 6.23
CA THR A 66 -5.55 13.87 6.33
C THR A 66 -5.83 14.87 5.21
N THR A 67 -4.83 15.23 4.42
CA THR A 67 -5.01 16.13 3.28
C THR A 67 -5.75 15.41 2.16
N PRO A 68 -6.77 16.05 1.55
CA PRO A 68 -7.47 15.49 0.40
C PRO A 68 -6.49 15.12 -0.72
N ASP A 69 -6.72 13.97 -1.34
CA ASP A 69 -5.93 13.50 -2.46
C ASP A 69 -6.72 13.75 -3.75
N VAL A 70 -6.33 14.80 -4.47
CA VAL A 70 -7.07 15.28 -5.65
C VAL A 70 -6.07 15.73 -6.70
N GLY A 71 -6.28 15.24 -7.92
CA GLY A 71 -5.40 15.47 -9.05
C GLY A 71 -6.19 15.61 -10.34
N GLN A 72 -5.59 16.34 -11.29
CA GLN A 72 -6.07 16.41 -12.66
C GLN A 72 -5.38 15.33 -13.49
N MET A 73 -6.17 14.61 -14.29
CA MET A 73 -5.68 13.49 -15.10
C MET A 73 -5.73 13.83 -16.59
N ARG A 74 -4.58 13.80 -17.26
CA ARG A 74 -4.49 13.95 -18.72
C ARG A 74 -3.94 12.67 -19.34
N PHE A 75 -4.74 12.04 -20.19
CA PHE A 75 -4.36 10.83 -20.92
C PHE A 75 -3.65 11.18 -22.23
N ASP A 76 -2.68 10.35 -22.61
CA ASP A 76 -2.11 10.32 -23.95
C ASP A 76 -1.90 8.88 -24.46
N ALA A 77 -1.16 8.72 -25.56
CA ALA A 77 -0.92 7.41 -26.16
C ALA A 77 -0.04 6.49 -25.30
N ASN A 78 0.78 7.06 -24.42
CA ASN A 78 1.83 6.37 -23.68
C ASN A 78 1.45 6.17 -22.20
N GLY A 79 0.55 6.98 -21.66
CA GLY A 79 0.18 6.88 -20.26
C GLY A 79 -0.80 7.94 -19.78
N VAL A 80 -0.71 8.21 -18.48
CA VAL A 80 -1.51 9.22 -17.80
C VAL A 80 -0.58 10.19 -17.08
N HIS A 81 -0.79 11.47 -17.32
CA HIS A 81 -0.17 12.54 -16.55
C HIS A 81 -1.09 12.94 -15.43
N GLU A 82 -0.58 12.88 -14.21
CA GLU A 82 -1.25 13.34 -13.02
C GLU A 82 -0.60 14.64 -12.54
N SER A 83 -1.40 15.64 -12.22
CA SER A 83 -0.94 16.87 -11.58
C SER A 83 -1.77 17.15 -10.34
N GLY A 84 -1.10 17.42 -9.22
CA GLY A 84 -1.75 17.74 -7.95
C GLY A 84 -2.54 19.03 -8.05
N VAL A 85 -3.78 19.03 -7.55
CA VAL A 85 -4.59 20.25 -7.44
C VAL A 85 -4.21 21.07 -6.21
N LEU A 86 -3.86 20.37 -5.12
CA LEU A 86 -3.52 20.96 -3.82
C LEU A 86 -2.03 20.85 -3.48
N SER A 87 -1.20 20.42 -4.43
CA SER A 87 0.24 20.22 -4.27
C SER A 87 0.96 20.46 -5.58
N THR A 88 2.28 20.63 -5.54
CA THR A 88 3.13 20.69 -6.74
C THR A 88 3.50 19.29 -7.26
N LEU A 89 2.77 18.24 -6.84
CA LEU A 89 3.02 16.87 -7.27
C LEU A 89 2.78 16.74 -8.76
N TYR A 90 3.66 16.02 -9.43
CA TYR A 90 3.48 15.57 -10.80
C TYR A 90 3.95 14.13 -10.90
N GLU A 91 3.08 13.28 -11.44
CA GLU A 91 3.36 11.87 -11.63
C GLU A 91 3.00 11.47 -13.06
N TYR A 92 3.75 10.53 -13.61
CA TYR A 92 3.49 9.95 -14.91
C TYR A 92 3.28 8.45 -14.74
N TRP A 93 2.11 7.99 -15.16
CA TRP A 93 1.65 6.62 -14.99
C TRP A 93 1.71 5.89 -16.32
N GLU A 94 2.60 4.92 -16.40
CA GLU A 94 2.67 4.00 -17.53
C GLU A 94 1.77 2.78 -17.31
N ARG A 95 1.14 2.33 -18.39
CA ARG A 95 0.35 1.11 -18.35
C ARG A 95 1.25 -0.11 -18.44
N MET A 96 1.14 -1.00 -17.46
CA MET A 96 1.84 -2.28 -17.49
C MET A 96 1.27 -3.21 -18.58
N PRO A 97 2.10 -3.88 -19.40
CA PRO A 97 1.63 -4.67 -20.54
C PRO A 97 0.61 -5.77 -20.20
N LEU A 98 0.85 -6.51 -19.10
CA LEU A 98 -0.03 -7.61 -18.67
C LEU A 98 -1.24 -7.14 -17.84
N SER A 99 -1.52 -5.83 -17.81
CA SER A 99 -2.73 -5.27 -17.20
C SER A 99 -3.91 -5.18 -18.16
N VAL A 100 -3.70 -5.49 -19.45
CA VAL A 100 -4.70 -5.42 -20.51
C VAL A 100 -5.36 -6.78 -20.71
N GLY A 101 -6.70 -6.81 -20.68
CA GLY A 101 -7.46 -8.05 -20.75
C GLY A 101 -7.32 -8.90 -19.48
N GLY A 102 -7.91 -10.10 -19.50
CA GLY A 102 -7.90 -10.99 -18.35
C GLY A 102 -8.86 -10.58 -17.23
N THR A 103 -8.54 -10.99 -16.02
CA THR A 103 -9.45 -10.85 -14.87
C THR A 103 -9.31 -9.49 -14.21
N GLU A 104 -10.43 -8.88 -13.87
CA GLU A 104 -10.49 -7.71 -12.98
C GLU A 104 -11.47 -8.00 -11.86
N PHE A 105 -11.01 -7.89 -10.61
CA PHE A 105 -11.90 -7.93 -9.45
C PHE A 105 -11.29 -7.22 -8.25
N THR A 106 -12.14 -6.97 -7.26
CA THR A 106 -11.75 -6.44 -5.96
C THR A 106 -12.45 -7.24 -4.88
N VAL A 107 -11.68 -7.74 -3.91
CA VAL A 107 -12.20 -8.48 -2.76
C VAL A 107 -11.77 -7.76 -1.49
N LYS A 108 -12.75 -7.33 -0.71
CA LYS A 108 -12.53 -6.92 0.69
C LYS A 108 -12.70 -8.14 1.58
N GLY A 109 -11.82 -8.27 2.55
CA GLY A 109 -11.84 -9.36 3.51
C GLY A 109 -11.37 -8.89 4.88
N SER A 110 -11.10 -9.88 5.72
CA SER A 110 -10.63 -9.67 7.08
C SER A 110 -9.67 -10.81 7.42
N ALA A 111 -8.44 -10.47 7.83
CA ALA A 111 -7.45 -11.43 8.33
C ALA A 111 -7.70 -11.78 9.82
N SER A 112 -8.33 -10.86 10.54
CA SER A 112 -8.79 -11.02 11.93
C SER A 112 -9.95 -10.05 12.20
N PRO A 113 -10.74 -10.20 13.28
CA PRO A 113 -11.87 -9.30 13.58
C PRO A 113 -11.56 -7.79 13.62
N ARG A 114 -10.28 -7.39 13.65
CA ARG A 114 -9.83 -5.99 13.64
C ARG A 114 -8.84 -5.67 12.53
N THR A 115 -8.67 -6.57 11.57
CA THR A 115 -7.66 -6.47 10.52
C THR A 115 -8.31 -6.66 9.16
N ASP A 116 -8.61 -5.55 8.52
CA ASP A 116 -9.15 -5.55 7.16
C ASP A 116 -8.09 -6.03 6.16
N THR A 117 -8.55 -6.69 5.11
CA THR A 117 -7.74 -6.97 3.92
C THR A 117 -8.43 -6.49 2.66
N LEU A 118 -7.64 -6.19 1.65
CA LEU A 118 -8.10 -5.76 0.34
C LEU A 118 -7.21 -6.40 -0.73
N LEU A 119 -7.83 -7.05 -1.71
CA LEU A 119 -7.15 -7.60 -2.87
C LEU A 119 -7.72 -6.98 -4.14
N LEU A 120 -6.87 -6.32 -4.91
CA LEU A 120 -7.17 -5.81 -6.25
C LEU A 120 -6.44 -6.69 -7.25
N VAL A 121 -7.14 -7.06 -8.33
CA VAL A 121 -6.54 -7.79 -9.46
C VAL A 121 -6.89 -7.08 -10.75
N ARG A 122 -5.88 -6.95 -11.61
CA ARG A 122 -5.99 -6.38 -12.96
C ARG A 122 -5.07 -7.14 -13.91
N GLY A 123 -5.64 -7.98 -14.77
CA GLY A 123 -4.89 -8.84 -15.68
C GLY A 123 -4.06 -9.85 -14.89
N SER A 124 -2.75 -9.87 -15.14
CA SER A 124 -1.80 -10.73 -14.42
C SER A 124 -1.12 -10.05 -13.23
N TYR A 125 -1.65 -8.91 -12.76
CA TYR A 125 -1.10 -8.22 -11.58
C TYR A 125 -2.11 -8.19 -10.44
N PHE A 126 -1.58 -8.17 -9.22
CA PHE A 126 -2.38 -7.93 -8.02
C PHE A 126 -1.77 -6.87 -7.12
N MET A 127 -2.61 -6.28 -6.29
CA MET A 127 -2.22 -5.53 -5.11
C MET A 127 -2.97 -6.10 -3.91
N PHE A 128 -2.24 -6.58 -2.92
CA PHE A 128 -2.79 -7.02 -1.65
C PHE A 128 -2.50 -5.97 -0.58
N MET A 129 -3.45 -5.75 0.32
CA MET A 129 -3.28 -4.90 1.49
C MET A 129 -3.84 -5.62 2.71
N ARG A 130 -3.12 -5.51 3.83
CA ARG A 130 -3.58 -5.89 5.16
C ARG A 130 -3.33 -4.72 6.10
N GLU A 131 -4.39 -4.24 6.73
CA GLU A 131 -4.32 -3.13 7.67
C GLU A 131 -3.61 -3.55 8.97
N ARG A 132 -3.20 -2.56 9.76
CA ARG A 132 -2.66 -2.77 11.10
C ARG A 132 -3.76 -3.30 12.04
N PRO A 133 -3.47 -4.28 12.90
CA PRO A 133 -4.38 -4.72 13.97
C PRO A 133 -4.44 -3.71 15.13
N THR A 134 -4.17 -2.43 14.87
CA THR A 134 -4.09 -1.37 15.88
C THR A 134 -5.16 -0.32 15.59
N ALA A 135 -5.91 0.10 16.62
CA ALA A 135 -6.96 1.10 16.46
C ALA A 135 -6.41 2.44 15.96
N SER A 136 -7.17 3.12 15.09
CA SER A 136 -6.75 4.37 14.43
C SER A 136 -6.37 5.48 15.43
N THR A 137 -7.07 5.60 16.57
CA THR A 137 -6.73 6.56 17.62
C THR A 137 -5.34 6.32 18.22
N THR A 138 -4.98 5.05 18.40
CA THR A 138 -3.65 4.65 18.89
C THR A 138 -2.59 4.91 17.83
N LEU A 139 -2.88 4.60 16.56
CA LEU A 139 -1.96 4.86 15.44
C LEU A 139 -1.69 6.36 15.26
N LEU A 140 -2.69 7.23 15.40
CA LEU A 140 -2.49 8.68 15.38
C LEU A 140 -1.60 9.16 16.54
N ALA A 141 -1.78 8.59 17.74
CA ALA A 141 -0.92 8.90 18.87
C ALA A 141 0.53 8.43 18.66
N ILE A 142 0.71 7.26 18.02
CA ILE A 142 2.02 6.74 17.62
C ILE A 142 2.65 7.65 16.56
N GLN A 143 1.92 7.99 15.51
CA GLN A 143 2.39 8.88 14.43
C GLN A 143 2.94 10.18 15.01
N ARG A 144 2.22 10.80 15.95
CA ARG A 144 2.68 12.00 16.65
C ARG A 144 4.01 11.76 17.37
N ARG A 145 4.16 10.63 18.08
CA ARG A 145 5.43 10.29 18.75
C ARG A 145 6.56 10.05 17.76
N ILE A 146 6.29 9.47 16.59
CA ILE A 146 7.28 9.31 15.52
C ILE A 146 7.74 10.69 15.02
N THR A 147 6.80 11.59 14.72
CA THR A 147 7.12 12.97 14.28
C THR A 147 7.90 13.75 15.34
N GLU A 148 7.60 13.53 16.63
CA GLU A 148 8.33 14.17 17.74
C GLU A 148 9.64 13.46 18.11
N ALA A 149 10.04 12.40 17.39
CA ALA A 149 11.20 11.56 17.71
C ALA A 149 11.18 10.96 19.14
N LYS A 150 9.99 10.60 19.62
CA LYS A 150 9.71 10.02 20.95
C LYS A 150 9.08 8.63 20.90
N ALA A 151 8.93 8.06 19.71
CA ALA A 151 8.39 6.72 19.55
C ALA A 151 9.37 5.69 20.13
N CYS A 152 8.87 4.75 20.92
CA CYS A 152 9.67 3.60 21.33
C CYS A 152 9.64 2.53 20.23
N ARG A 153 10.48 1.50 20.34
CA ARG A 153 10.51 0.39 19.38
C ARG A 153 9.12 -0.23 19.14
N ALA A 154 8.38 -0.51 20.21
CA ALA A 154 7.04 -1.10 20.10
C ALA A 154 6.01 -0.18 19.39
N ASP A 155 6.23 1.14 19.41
CA ASP A 155 5.42 2.06 18.61
C ASP A 155 5.75 1.93 17.13
N LEU A 156 7.05 1.86 16.78
CA LEU A 156 7.50 1.73 15.39
C LEU A 156 7.03 0.40 14.78
N GLU A 157 7.16 -0.70 15.50
CA GLU A 157 6.69 -2.02 15.06
C GLU A 157 5.18 -1.97 14.76
N ARG A 158 4.36 -1.44 15.68
CA ARG A 158 2.90 -1.31 15.46
C ARG A 158 2.52 -0.39 14.30
N PHE A 159 3.30 0.66 14.10
CA PHE A 159 3.04 1.61 13.01
C PHE A 159 3.43 1.03 11.65
N ALA A 160 4.52 0.27 11.60
CA ALA A 160 5.03 -0.40 10.41
C ALA A 160 4.28 -1.70 10.07
N ASP A 161 3.43 -2.24 10.95
CA ASP A 161 2.62 -3.45 10.75
C ASP A 161 1.46 -3.30 9.75
N PHE A 162 1.73 -2.62 8.64
CA PHE A 162 0.84 -2.40 7.51
C PHE A 162 1.45 -3.09 6.29
N GLU A 163 0.74 -4.07 5.72
CA GLU A 163 1.19 -4.72 4.50
C GLU A 163 0.49 -4.12 3.29
N MET A 164 1.27 -3.76 2.29
CA MET A 164 0.80 -3.53 0.94
C MET A 164 1.79 -4.11 -0.04
N SER A 165 1.35 -5.12 -0.78
CA SER A 165 2.17 -5.99 -1.62
C SER A 165 1.68 -5.93 -3.06
N PHE A 166 2.55 -5.52 -3.98
CA PHE A 166 2.33 -5.59 -5.43
C PHE A 166 2.99 -6.84 -5.99
N GLY A 167 2.31 -7.53 -6.90
CA GLY A 167 2.85 -8.75 -7.47
C GLY A 167 2.22 -9.16 -8.79
N CYS A 168 2.68 -10.30 -9.29
CA CYS A 168 2.19 -10.90 -10.53
C CYS A 168 1.58 -12.29 -10.30
N ILE A 169 0.72 -12.68 -11.23
CA ILE A 169 0.03 -13.97 -11.27
C ILE A 169 0.55 -14.74 -12.48
N ASP A 170 1.24 -15.85 -12.25
CA ASP A 170 1.70 -16.76 -13.29
C ASP A 170 1.38 -18.21 -12.92
N ASN A 171 0.70 -18.94 -13.82
CA ASN A 171 0.33 -20.35 -13.63
C ASN A 171 -0.28 -20.67 -12.25
N SER A 172 -1.19 -19.82 -11.75
CA SER A 172 -1.81 -19.89 -10.42
C SER A 172 -0.88 -19.57 -9.23
N THR A 173 0.38 -19.23 -9.47
CA THR A 173 1.30 -18.72 -8.46
C THR A 173 1.17 -17.21 -8.38
N TRP A 174 0.96 -16.69 -7.17
CA TRP A 174 0.83 -15.26 -6.88
C TRP A 174 2.12 -14.80 -6.23
N LEU A 175 3.05 -14.26 -7.00
CA LEU A 175 4.36 -13.86 -6.52
C LEU A 175 4.37 -12.39 -6.11
N VAL A 176 4.80 -12.09 -4.89
CA VAL A 176 5.02 -10.70 -4.44
C VAL A 176 6.33 -10.18 -5.03
N LEU A 177 6.24 -9.05 -5.73
CA LEU A 177 7.39 -8.37 -6.34
C LEU A 177 7.89 -7.23 -5.47
N HIS A 178 6.98 -6.45 -4.91
CA HIS A 178 7.27 -5.33 -4.02
C HIS A 178 6.33 -5.32 -2.82
N SER A 179 6.83 -4.93 -1.65
CA SER A 179 6.00 -4.82 -0.45
C SER A 179 6.45 -3.71 0.49
N THR A 180 5.51 -3.16 1.25
CA THR A 180 5.83 -2.34 2.43
C THR A 180 6.53 -3.14 3.52
N LEU A 181 6.41 -4.47 3.51
CA LEU A 181 7.14 -5.40 4.37
C LEU A 181 8.16 -6.15 3.49
N PRO A 182 9.43 -5.70 3.42
CA PRO A 182 10.37 -6.17 2.38
C PRO A 182 10.60 -7.68 2.37
N TRP A 183 10.45 -8.35 3.52
CA TRP A 183 10.58 -9.80 3.65
C TRP A 183 9.45 -10.61 3.01
N CYS A 184 8.39 -9.96 2.53
CA CYS A 184 7.37 -10.59 1.70
C CYS A 184 7.79 -10.70 0.23
N GLU A 185 8.78 -9.92 -0.23
CA GLU A 185 9.22 -9.90 -1.63
C GLU A 185 9.87 -11.23 -2.04
N GLY A 186 9.53 -11.71 -3.24
CA GLY A 186 10.00 -13.01 -3.75
C GLY A 186 9.26 -14.22 -3.19
N LEU A 187 8.29 -14.03 -2.28
CA LEU A 187 7.48 -15.10 -1.72
C LEU A 187 6.09 -15.17 -2.37
N PRO A 188 5.44 -16.35 -2.35
CA PRO A 188 4.04 -16.46 -2.70
C PRO A 188 3.14 -15.68 -1.74
N LEU A 189 2.15 -14.97 -2.27
CA LEU A 189 1.11 -14.34 -1.48
C LEU A 189 0.38 -15.40 -0.66
N THR A 190 0.48 -15.30 0.66
CA THR A 190 -0.19 -16.22 1.59
C THR A 190 -1.35 -15.50 2.25
N LEU A 191 -2.57 -15.81 1.80
CA LEU A 191 -3.78 -15.38 2.50
C LEU A 191 -3.98 -16.31 3.70
N LYS A 192 -3.71 -15.84 4.92
CA LYS A 192 -4.11 -16.58 6.11
C LYS A 192 -5.64 -16.60 6.16
N SER A 193 -6.25 -17.77 5.93
CA SER A 193 -7.69 -17.95 6.15
C SER A 193 -8.04 -17.49 7.57
N PRO A 194 -9.15 -16.77 7.78
CA PRO A 194 -9.65 -16.59 9.13
C PRO A 194 -9.90 -17.98 9.69
N ALA A 195 -9.21 -18.34 10.77
CA ALA A 195 -9.47 -19.57 11.49
C ALA A 195 -10.96 -19.53 11.88
N ILE A 196 -11.74 -20.45 11.34
CA ILE A 196 -13.10 -20.69 11.82
C ILE A 196 -12.92 -21.31 13.21
N SER A 197 -12.95 -20.48 14.24
CA SER A 197 -13.06 -20.92 15.64
C SER A 197 -14.53 -21.00 16.03
#